data_AF-A0A529ZED0-F1
#
_entry.id   AF-A0A529ZED0-F1
#
_cell.length_a   1.000
_cell.length_b   1.000
_cell.length_c   1.000
_cell.angle_alpha   90.00
_cell.angle_beta   90.00
_cell.angle_gamma   90.00
#
_symmetry.space_group_name_H-M   'P 1'
#
loop_
_entity.id
_entity.type
_entity.pdbx_description
1 polymer ?
#
loop_
_entity_poly.entity_id
_entity_poly.type
_entity_poly.pdbx_seq_one_letter_code
_entity_poly.pdbx_strand_id
1 'polypeptide(L)'
;YRMARSKAYLFGGVEIRWTCDPSLIKEKDQTPAKAEFHFPGGLKDYLKATLGDEFQVTREVFAGKSDKQGGHGSLEWAVTWFGGDGFLNSYCNTIPTPEGGTHEAGFRNVLARGLRAYADLIG
;
A
#
# COMPACT_ATOMS: atom_id res chain seq x y z
N TYR A 1 15.26 7.14 1.91
CA TYR A 1 14.17 7.41 0.95
C TYR A 1 12.97 6.46 1.07
N ARG A 2 13.06 5.18 0.67
CA ARG A 2 11.89 4.26 0.66
C ARG A 2 11.17 4.14 2.01
N MET A 3 11.91 4.03 3.12
CA MET A 3 11.34 4.01 4.48
C MET A 3 10.64 5.33 4.85
N ALA A 4 11.17 6.48 4.40
CA ALA A 4 10.53 7.78 4.64
C ALA A 4 9.20 7.86 3.87
N ARG A 5 9.21 7.44 2.60
CA ARG A 5 8.00 7.32 1.79
C ARG A 5 6.97 6.39 2.43
N SER A 6 7.40 5.24 2.99
CA SER A 6 6.48 4.28 3.61
C SER A 6 5.76 4.83 4.83
N LYS A 7 6.46 5.57 5.68
CA LYS A 7 5.83 6.20 6.84
C LYS A 7 4.78 7.24 6.44
N ALA A 8 4.99 7.98 5.34
CA ALA A 8 4.06 9.03 4.91
C ALA A 8 2.68 8.49 4.50
N TYR A 9 2.60 7.29 3.90
CA TYR A 9 1.30 6.71 3.53
C TYR A 9 0.70 5.77 4.59
N LEU A 10 1.52 5.26 5.51
CA LEU A 10 1.03 4.47 6.65
C LEU A 10 0.41 5.34 7.74
N PHE A 11 0.79 6.62 7.80
CA PHE A 11 0.18 7.62 8.66
C PHE A 11 -0.51 8.67 7.78
N GLY A 12 -1.76 8.40 7.42
CA GLY A 12 -2.57 9.33 6.62
C GLY A 12 -2.54 10.74 7.19
N GLY A 13 -2.18 11.72 6.37
CA GLY A 13 -2.12 13.14 6.73
C GLY A 13 -0.78 13.65 7.28
N VAL A 14 0.26 12.81 7.35
CA VAL A 14 1.62 13.27 7.68
C VAL A 14 2.34 13.75 6.41
N GLU A 15 2.96 14.92 6.50
CA GLU A 15 3.89 15.44 5.50
C GLU A 15 5.33 15.10 5.93
N ILE A 16 6.09 14.43 5.05
CA ILE A 16 7.50 14.11 5.27
C ILE A 16 8.35 14.80 4.23
N ARG A 17 9.19 15.73 4.68
CA ARG A 17 10.22 16.37 3.86
C ARG A 17 11.54 15.61 3.99
N TRP A 18 11.92 14.89 2.93
CA TRP A 18 13.17 14.17 2.83
C TRP A 18 14.26 15.06 2.25
N THR A 19 15.43 15.07 2.89
CA THR A 19 16.67 15.64 2.35
C THR A 19 17.81 14.67 2.60
N CYS A 20 18.62 14.42 1.59
CA CYS A 20 19.80 13.57 1.62
C CYS A 20 20.96 14.32 0.98
N ASP A 21 22.14 14.22 1.59
CA ASP A 21 23.35 14.78 0.99
C ASP A 21 23.64 14.02 -0.32
N PRO A 22 23.84 14.71 -1.46
CA PRO A 22 24.15 14.07 -2.74
C PRO A 22 25.38 13.16 -2.70
N SER A 23 26.36 13.44 -1.83
CA SER A 23 27.57 12.61 -1.67
C SER A 23 27.28 11.20 -1.16
N LEU A 24 26.13 10.98 -0.52
CA LEU A 24 25.70 9.67 -0.02
C LEU A 24 24.90 8.87 -1.06
N ILE A 25 24.51 9.50 -2.17
CA ILE A 25 23.72 8.88 -3.23
C ILE A 25 24.68 8.25 -4.23
N LYS A 26 24.68 6.92 -4.31
CA LYS A 26 25.50 6.18 -5.29
C LYS A 26 24.96 6.43 -6.70
N GLU A 27 25.82 6.44 -7.72
CA GLU A 27 25.43 6.69 -9.12
C GLU A 27 24.29 5.77 -9.65
N LYS A 28 24.11 4.59 -9.07
CA LYS A 28 23.06 3.63 -9.44
C LYS A 28 21.82 3.67 -8.54
N ASP A 29 21.77 4.58 -7.56
CA ASP A 29 20.63 4.70 -6.66
C ASP A 29 19.57 5.64 -7.26
N GLN A 30 18.32 5.21 -7.28
CA GLN A 30 17.18 6.02 -7.73
C GLN A 30 16.68 6.99 -6.63
N THR A 31 17.39 7.06 -5.50
CA THR A 31 17.05 7.92 -4.38
C THR A 31 17.29 9.39 -4.73
N PRO A 32 16.27 10.26 -4.67
CA PRO A 32 16.45 11.69 -4.87
C PRO A 32 17.10 12.37 -3.65
N ALA A 33 17.83 13.45 -3.91
CA ALA A 33 18.42 14.30 -2.87
C ALA A 33 17.37 15.04 -2.03
N LYS A 34 16.22 15.39 -2.62
CA LYS A 34 15.09 16.01 -1.93
C LYS A 34 13.78 15.40 -2.43
N ALA A 35 12.84 15.18 -1.53
CA ALA A 35 11.48 14.76 -1.87
C ALA A 35 10.50 15.18 -0.78
N GLU A 36 9.26 15.39 -1.16
CA GLU A 36 8.16 15.66 -0.23
C GLU A 36 7.11 14.57 -0.41
N PHE A 37 6.66 14.00 0.70
CA PHE A 37 5.66 12.95 0.71
C PHE A 37 4.47 13.40 1.53
N HIS A 38 3.30 13.41 0.92
CA HIS A 38 2.04 13.71 1.59
C HIS A 38 0.94 12.87 0.98
N PHE A 39 0.34 11.99 1.78
CA PHE A 39 -0.70 11.05 1.37
C PHE A 39 -1.90 11.18 2.32
N PRO A 40 -2.79 12.17 2.11
CA PRO A 40 -3.94 12.40 2.98
C PRO A 40 -4.92 11.21 2.99
N GLY A 41 -5.08 10.53 1.86
CA GLY A 41 -5.86 9.29 1.71
C GLY A 41 -5.11 8.00 2.02
N GLY A 42 -3.94 8.09 2.68
CA GLY A 42 -3.19 6.94 3.18
C GLY A 42 -2.84 5.92 2.10
N LEU A 43 -3.20 4.64 2.33
CA LEU A 43 -2.88 3.55 1.41
C LEU A 43 -3.50 3.71 0.02
N LYS A 44 -4.69 4.33 -0.09
CA LYS A 44 -5.37 4.55 -1.37
C LYS A 44 -4.56 5.49 -2.26
N ASP A 45 -4.09 6.59 -1.70
CA ASP A 45 -3.30 7.59 -2.43
C ASP A 45 -1.93 7.04 -2.79
N TYR A 46 -1.31 6.27 -1.90
CA TYR A 46 -0.08 5.56 -2.20
C TYR A 46 -0.22 4.61 -3.40
N LEU A 47 -1.30 3.83 -3.45
CA LEU A 47 -1.52 2.88 -4.55
C LEU A 47 -1.74 3.62 -5.88
N LYS A 48 -2.54 4.69 -5.87
CA LYS A 48 -2.72 5.57 -7.04
C LYS A 48 -1.41 6.18 -7.52
N ALA A 49 -0.62 6.75 -6.60
CA ALA A 49 0.66 7.36 -6.94
C ALA A 49 1.70 6.34 -7.42
N THR A 50 1.58 5.07 -7.02
CA THR A 50 2.49 4.00 -7.46
C THR A 50 2.12 3.46 -8.83
N LEU A 51 0.83 3.37 -9.15
CA LEU A 51 0.35 2.92 -10.46
C LEU A 51 0.40 4.03 -11.51
N GLY A 52 0.32 5.31 -11.12
CA GLY A 52 0.32 6.41 -12.08
C GLY A 52 -0.81 6.30 -13.10
N ASP A 53 -0.46 6.30 -14.38
CA ASP A 53 -1.39 6.23 -15.52
C ASP A 53 -1.63 4.78 -16.02
N GLU A 54 -1.18 3.77 -15.28
CA GLU A 54 -1.41 2.37 -15.62
C GLU A 54 -2.92 2.05 -15.71
N PHE A 55 -3.28 1.19 -16.66
CA PHE A 55 -4.67 0.79 -16.88
C PHE A 55 -5.20 -0.01 -15.69
N GLN A 56 -6.29 0.46 -15.08
CA GLN A 56 -6.97 -0.22 -13.98
C GLN A 56 -8.25 -0.90 -14.48
N VAL A 57 -8.43 -2.16 -14.08
CA VAL A 57 -9.63 -2.96 -14.38
C VAL A 57 -10.85 -2.37 -13.67
N THR A 58 -10.67 -1.89 -12.43
CA THR A 58 -11.71 -1.23 -11.64
C THR A 58 -11.48 0.28 -11.63
N ARG A 59 -12.57 1.07 -11.73
CA ARG A 59 -12.50 2.54 -11.68
C ARG A 59 -12.04 3.07 -10.33
N GLU A 60 -12.37 2.35 -9.27
CA GLU A 60 -12.02 2.71 -7.90
C GLU A 60 -11.11 1.65 -7.28
N VAL A 61 -10.16 2.12 -6.48
CA VAL A 61 -9.35 1.28 -5.60
C VAL A 61 -10.23 0.78 -4.47
N PHE A 62 -10.25 -0.54 -4.26
CA PHE A 62 -10.89 -1.15 -3.10
C PHE A 62 -10.02 -0.90 -1.86
N ALA A 63 -10.36 0.16 -1.13
CA ALA A 63 -9.65 0.56 0.08
C ALA A 63 -10.61 0.63 1.27
N GLY A 64 -10.09 0.37 2.46
CA GLY A 64 -10.87 0.42 3.69
C GLY A 64 -10.01 0.25 4.93
N LYS A 65 -10.63 0.55 6.07
CA LYS A 65 -10.04 0.34 7.40
C LYS A 65 -11.07 -0.36 8.27
N SER A 66 -10.61 -1.32 9.06
CA SER A 66 -11.42 -1.98 10.07
C SER A 66 -10.67 -1.98 11.39
N ASP A 67 -11.34 -1.52 12.43
CA ASP A 67 -10.87 -1.68 13.80
C ASP A 67 -11.46 -2.96 14.39
N LYS A 68 -10.71 -3.66 15.23
CA LYS A 68 -11.19 -4.86 15.91
C LYS A 68 -12.22 -4.47 16.96
N GLN A 69 -13.43 -5.03 16.89
CA GLN A 69 -14.41 -4.86 17.97
C GLN A 69 -13.92 -5.58 19.24
N GLY A 70 -13.76 -4.84 20.33
CA GLY A 70 -13.45 -5.39 21.66
C GLY A 70 -11.99 -5.76 21.93
N GLY A 71 -11.01 -5.23 21.18
CA GLY A 71 -9.59 -5.46 21.51
C GLY A 71 -8.63 -4.56 20.73
N HIS A 72 -7.33 -4.77 20.94
CA HIS A 72 -6.28 -4.07 20.20
C HIS A 72 -6.07 -4.70 18.81
N GLY A 73 -6.04 -3.85 17.79
CA GLY A 73 -5.73 -4.24 16.41
C GLY A 73 -6.59 -3.47 15.40
N SER A 74 -5.94 -2.91 14.38
CA SER A 74 -6.62 -2.34 13.22
C SER A 74 -5.98 -2.91 11.95
N LEU A 75 -6.77 -3.03 10.90
CA LEU A 75 -6.32 -3.40 9.57
C LEU A 75 -6.76 -2.32 8.59
N GLU A 76 -5.83 -1.86 7.78
CA GLU A 76 -6.10 -0.98 6.64
C GLU A 76 -5.63 -1.68 5.38
N TRP A 77 -6.40 -1.56 4.28
CA TRP A 77 -6.08 -2.17 3.00
C TRP A 77 -6.37 -1.21 1.85
N ALA A 78 -5.65 -1.40 0.74
CA ALA A 78 -5.93 -0.81 -0.55
C ALA A 78 -5.49 -1.78 -1.65
N VAL A 79 -6.42 -2.17 -2.54
CA VAL A 79 -6.18 -3.12 -3.63
C VAL A 79 -6.86 -2.65 -4.90
N THR A 80 -6.19 -2.86 -6.03
CA THR A 80 -6.76 -2.68 -7.36
C THR A 80 -6.16 -3.72 -8.31
N TRP A 81 -6.78 -3.90 -9.46
CA TRP A 81 -6.32 -4.80 -10.51
C TRP A 81 -5.90 -3.95 -11.71
N PHE A 82 -4.72 -4.22 -12.26
CA PHE A 82 -4.14 -3.51 -13.39
C PHE A 82 -3.45 -4.49 -14.34
N GLY A 83 -3.09 -4.05 -15.54
CA GLY A 83 -2.59 -4.92 -16.61
C GLY A 83 -1.12 -5.36 -16.50
N GLY A 84 -0.36 -4.83 -15.54
CA GLY A 84 1.07 -5.12 -15.37
C GLY A 84 1.37 -6.20 -14.33
N ASP A 85 2.65 -6.32 -13.97
CA ASP A 85 3.12 -7.28 -12.97
C ASP A 85 2.62 -6.92 -11.56
N GLY A 86 1.92 -7.86 -10.93
CA GLY A 86 1.39 -7.68 -9.59
C GLY A 86 2.48 -7.50 -8.54
N PHE A 87 2.23 -6.63 -7.57
CA PHE A 87 3.07 -6.46 -6.38
C PHE A 87 2.22 -6.47 -5.12
N LEU A 88 2.84 -6.78 -3.99
CA LEU A 88 2.22 -6.69 -2.67
C LEU A 88 3.20 -6.06 -1.69
N ASN A 89 2.75 -5.04 -0.96
CA ASN A 89 3.47 -4.48 0.17
C ASN A 89 2.61 -4.66 1.43
N SER A 90 3.10 -5.48 2.36
CA SER A 90 2.45 -5.74 3.64
C SER A 90 3.26 -5.16 4.80
N TYR A 91 2.56 -4.71 5.84
CA TYR A 91 3.16 -4.05 7.00
C TYR A 91 2.48 -4.50 8.29
N CYS A 92 3.26 -4.60 9.37
CA CYS A 92 2.76 -4.76 10.73
C CYS A 92 3.42 -3.71 11.62
N ASN A 93 2.62 -2.87 12.28
CA ASN A 93 3.12 -1.76 13.11
C ASN A 93 4.18 -0.89 12.40
N THR A 94 3.92 -0.55 11.13
CA THR A 94 4.80 0.20 10.22
C THR A 94 6.08 -0.48 9.74
N ILE A 95 6.34 -1.72 10.19
CA ILE A 95 7.47 -2.52 9.75
C ILE A 95 7.04 -3.33 8.52
N PRO A 96 7.78 -3.27 7.39
CA PRO A 96 7.48 -4.07 6.22
C PRO A 96 7.62 -5.57 6.54
N THR A 97 6.71 -6.38 6.04
CA THR A 97 6.68 -7.84 6.22
C THR A 97 6.93 -8.55 4.89
N PRO A 98 8.18 -8.61 4.39
CA PRO A 98 8.48 -9.20 3.07
C PRO A 98 8.22 -10.71 3.01
N GLU A 99 8.31 -11.40 4.15
CA GLU A 99 7.95 -12.83 4.29
C GLU A 99 6.45 -13.04 4.59
N GLY A 100 5.66 -11.96 4.53
CA GLY A 100 4.23 -11.98 4.79
C GLY A 100 3.90 -12.14 6.28
N GLY A 101 2.80 -12.82 6.56
CA GLY A 101 2.29 -13.04 7.91
C GLY A 101 0.81 -13.41 7.93
N THR A 102 0.25 -13.52 9.13
CA THR A 102 -1.15 -13.92 9.32
C THR A 102 -2.14 -12.89 8.78
N HIS A 103 -1.81 -11.59 8.86
CA HIS A 103 -2.58 -10.50 8.27
C HIS A 103 -2.69 -10.64 6.76
N GLU A 104 -1.57 -10.91 6.09
CA GLU A 104 -1.52 -11.10 4.64
C GLU A 104 -2.27 -12.37 4.20
N ALA A 105 -1.99 -13.50 4.85
CA ALA A 105 -2.64 -14.77 4.51
C ALA A 105 -4.16 -14.71 4.71
N GLY A 106 -4.61 -14.10 5.82
CA GLY A 106 -6.02 -13.87 6.09
C GLY A 106 -6.69 -13.00 5.03
N PHE A 107 -6.05 -11.88 4.66
CA PHE A 107 -6.54 -10.98 3.64
C PHE A 107 -6.66 -11.66 2.26
N ARG A 108 -5.61 -12.36 1.81
CA ARG A 108 -5.63 -13.11 0.55
C ARG A 108 -6.75 -14.16 0.51
N ASN A 109 -6.93 -14.90 1.60
CA ASN A 109 -7.96 -15.93 1.70
C ASN A 109 -9.37 -15.33 1.61
N VAL A 110 -9.64 -14.23 2.31
CA VAL A 110 -10.95 -13.57 2.27
C VAL A 110 -11.22 -12.96 0.90
N LEU A 111 -10.22 -12.30 0.30
CA LEU A 111 -10.36 -11.71 -1.04
C LEU A 111 -10.66 -12.77 -2.11
N ALA A 112 -9.92 -13.88 -2.11
CA ALA A 112 -10.14 -14.97 -3.05
C ALA A 112 -11.53 -15.61 -2.88
N ARG A 113 -11.98 -15.84 -1.64
CA ARG A 113 -13.33 -16.37 -1.38
C ARG A 113 -14.42 -15.39 -1.80
N GLY A 114 -14.26 -14.09 -1.53
CA GLY A 114 -15.23 -13.07 -1.91
C GLY A 114 -15.41 -12.97 -3.42
N LEU A 115 -14.30 -12.99 -4.18
CA LEU A 115 -14.36 -12.98 -5.64
C LEU A 115 -15.02 -14.24 -6.22
N ARG A 116 -14.70 -15.43 -5.67
CA ARG A 116 -15.35 -16.69 -6.09
C ARG A 116 -16.85 -16.67 -5.81
N ALA A 117 -17.24 -16.32 -4.60
CA ALA A 117 -18.65 -16.25 -4.22
C ALA A 117 -19.44 -15.25 -5.09
N TYR A 118 -18.83 -14.11 -5.45
CA TYR A 118 -19.46 -13.16 -6.37
C TYR A 118 -19.58 -13.71 -7.80
N ALA A 119 -18.57 -14.44 -8.29
CA ALA A 119 -18.63 -15.09 -9.60
C ALA A 119 -19.73 -16.16 -9.64
N ASP A 120 -19.88 -16.96 -8.58
CA ASP A 120 -20.90 -18.01 -8.48
C ASP A 120 -22.33 -17.46 -8.39
N LEU A 121 -22.52 -16.20 -7.98
CA LEU A 121 -23.84 -15.54 -7.94
C LEU A 121 -24.31 -15.04 -9.31
N ILE A 122 -23.38 -14.83 -10.23
CA ILE A 122 -23.64 -14.25 -11.56
C ILE A 122 -23.64 -15.33 -12.65
N GLY A 123 -23.07 -16.51 -12.38
CA GLY A 123 -23.17 -17.71 -13.21
C GLY A 123 -24.44 -18.51 -12.95
#